data_AF-A0A1Z5TPQ7-F1
#
_entry.id   AF-A0A1Z5TPQ7-F1
#
_cell.length_a   1.000
_cell.length_b   1.000
_cell.length_c   1.000
_cell.angle_alpha   90.00
_cell.angle_beta   90.00
_cell.angle_gamma   90.00
#
_symmetry.space_group_name_H-M   'P 1'
#
loop_
_entity.id
_entity.type
_entity.pdbx_description
1 polymer ?
#
loop_
_entity_poly.entity_id
_entity_poly.type
_entity_poly.pdbx_seq_one_letter_code
_entity_poly.pdbx_strand_id
1 'polypeptide(L)'
;MDTARKFFFGPTPEEQKRKCNALIRSNTRKLDRDLANLKALQSKTRNLILQASKRAQRNPSQAAQAKAETRIFAKELLRVRKQESRIATSKATLASVGMQVNEAFAMRKIEGSIKNSTGIMKDVNTLVRLPELTGTMQELSQELMKAGIIEEMVGDTLENDELLEDGDEEAEGEVDKVLGEVLKDRVQTPAAQVPQEPAAPAPVPGQTEPEEEEMDSEEVLAQMRGRLEALKS
;
A
#
# COMPACT_ATOMS: atom_id res chain seq x y z
N MET A 1 -49.53 2.53 -3.11
CA MET A 1 -49.91 1.27 -2.43
C MET A 1 -48.80 0.75 -1.51
N ASP A 2 -47.55 1.21 -1.66
CA ASP A 2 -46.40 0.67 -0.91
C ASP A 2 -46.31 1.08 0.56
N THR A 3 -46.83 2.25 0.95
CA THR A 3 -46.74 2.76 2.34
C THR A 3 -47.60 1.98 3.33
N ALA A 4 -48.82 1.60 2.95
CA ALA A 4 -49.69 0.77 3.79
C ALA A 4 -49.11 -0.64 3.97
N ARG A 5 -48.57 -1.24 2.89
CA ARG A 5 -47.97 -2.59 2.96
C ARG A 5 -46.71 -2.60 3.82
N LYS A 6 -45.87 -1.56 3.71
CA LYS A 6 -44.65 -1.41 4.50
C LYS A 6 -44.91 -1.27 6.00
N PHE A 7 -46.06 -0.68 6.38
CA PHE A 7 -46.49 -0.56 7.78
C PHE A 7 -46.91 -1.92 8.38
N PHE A 8 -47.57 -2.79 7.60
CA PHE A 8 -48.06 -4.08 8.10
C PHE A 8 -47.08 -5.25 7.91
N PHE A 9 -46.20 -5.22 6.89
CA PHE A 9 -45.37 -6.36 6.50
C PHE A 9 -43.86 -6.06 6.46
N GLY A 10 -43.44 -4.84 6.80
CA GLY A 10 -42.03 -4.43 6.75
C GLY A 10 -41.50 -4.19 5.33
N PRO A 11 -40.20 -3.87 5.19
CA PRO A 11 -39.58 -3.60 3.90
C PRO A 11 -39.47 -4.87 3.04
N THR A 12 -39.70 -4.72 1.74
CA THR A 12 -39.57 -5.84 0.80
C THR A 12 -38.10 -6.30 0.67
N PRO A 13 -37.84 -7.58 0.32
CA PRO A 13 -36.47 -8.06 0.10
C PRO A 13 -35.70 -7.25 -0.96
N GLU A 14 -36.39 -6.75 -1.99
CA GLU A 14 -35.78 -5.88 -2.99
C GLU A 14 -35.41 -4.50 -2.44
N GLU A 15 -36.24 -3.92 -1.56
CA GLU A 15 -35.91 -2.68 -0.85
C GLU A 15 -34.70 -2.87 0.08
N GLN A 16 -34.66 -3.97 0.84
CA GLN A 16 -33.52 -4.32 1.70
C GLN A 16 -32.23 -4.46 0.87
N LYS A 17 -32.29 -5.19 -0.25
CA LYS A 17 -31.15 -5.33 -1.19
C LYS A 17 -30.69 -3.98 -1.72
N ARG A 18 -31.61 -3.11 -2.13
CA ARG A 18 -31.28 -1.76 -2.62
C ARG A 18 -30.63 -0.92 -1.54
N LYS A 19 -31.14 -0.96 -0.31
CA LYS A 19 -30.59 -0.23 0.83
C LYS A 19 -29.17 -0.71 1.16
N CYS A 20 -28.95 -2.02 1.29
CA CYS A 20 -27.62 -2.59 1.55
C CYS A 20 -26.61 -2.20 0.46
N ASN A 21 -27.00 -2.34 -0.82
CA ASN A 21 -26.15 -1.95 -1.95
C ASN A 21 -25.85 -0.44 -1.97
N ALA A 22 -26.81 0.41 -1.60
CA ALA A 22 -26.59 1.85 -1.51
C ALA A 22 -25.56 2.20 -0.42
N LEU A 23 -25.68 1.57 0.76
CA LEU A 23 -24.71 1.73 1.86
C LEU A 23 -23.31 1.27 1.44
N ILE A 24 -23.19 0.07 0.85
CA ILE A 24 -21.90 -0.46 0.37
C ILE A 24 -21.26 0.51 -0.63
N ARG A 25 -22.01 0.97 -1.65
CA ARG A 25 -21.48 1.90 -2.67
C ARG A 25 -21.07 3.25 -2.07
N SER A 26 -21.86 3.78 -1.14
CA SER A 26 -21.54 5.05 -0.46
C SER A 26 -20.21 4.94 0.29
N ASN A 27 -20.03 3.85 1.03
CA ASN A 27 -18.81 3.55 1.77
C ASN A 27 -17.61 3.31 0.85
N THR A 28 -17.77 2.58 -0.26
CA THR A 28 -16.70 2.41 -1.25
C THR A 28 -16.20 3.76 -1.76
N ARG A 29 -17.12 4.68 -2.12
CA ARG A 29 -16.77 6.03 -2.58
C ARG A 29 -16.10 6.88 -1.49
N LYS A 30 -16.42 6.64 -0.22
CA LYS A 30 -15.75 7.30 0.91
C LYS A 30 -14.30 6.83 1.00
N LEU A 31 -14.07 5.52 1.02
CA LEU A 31 -12.73 4.94 1.03
C LEU A 31 -11.90 5.34 -0.19
N ASP A 32 -12.50 5.45 -1.37
CA ASP A 32 -11.81 5.92 -2.58
C ASP A 32 -11.30 7.37 -2.44
N ARG A 33 -12.10 8.25 -1.84
CA ARG A 33 -11.70 9.63 -1.58
C ARG A 33 -10.62 9.69 -0.52
N ASP A 34 -10.74 8.92 0.55
CA ASP A 34 -9.76 8.88 1.63
C ASP A 34 -8.42 8.34 1.12
N LEU A 35 -8.43 7.30 0.29
CA LEU A 35 -7.24 6.76 -0.36
C LEU A 35 -6.58 7.79 -1.28
N ALA A 36 -7.35 8.54 -2.06
CA ALA A 36 -6.81 9.60 -2.91
C ALA A 36 -6.18 10.73 -2.08
N ASN A 37 -6.82 11.12 -0.97
CA ASN A 37 -6.30 12.12 -0.04
C ASN A 37 -4.98 11.66 0.62
N LEU A 38 -4.91 10.39 1.05
CA LEU A 38 -3.70 9.81 1.63
C LEU A 38 -2.55 9.74 0.63
N LYS A 39 -2.80 9.36 -0.63
CA LYS A 39 -1.76 9.39 -1.68
C LYS A 39 -1.22 10.80 -1.93
N ALA A 40 -2.10 11.80 -1.94
CA ALA A 40 -1.69 13.19 -2.07
C ALA A 40 -0.87 13.64 -0.84
N LEU A 41 -1.27 13.25 0.36
CA LEU A 41 -0.54 13.53 1.60
C LEU A 41 0.84 12.86 1.61
N GLN A 42 0.91 11.58 1.25
CA GLN A 42 2.14 10.81 1.12
C GLN A 42 3.15 11.50 0.19
N SER A 43 2.70 11.96 -0.98
CA SER A 43 3.53 12.71 -1.93
C SER A 43 4.03 14.04 -1.34
N LYS A 44 3.17 14.79 -0.64
CA LYS A 44 3.55 16.03 0.05
C LYS A 44 4.59 15.76 1.14
N THR A 45 4.36 14.76 2.00
CA THR A 45 5.29 14.39 3.08
C THR A 45 6.64 13.94 2.52
N ARG A 46 6.65 13.16 1.43
CA ARG A 46 7.89 12.81 0.71
C ARG A 46 8.66 14.06 0.25
N ASN A 47 7.96 15.05 -0.32
CA ASN A 47 8.58 16.30 -0.73
C ASN A 47 9.12 17.12 0.45
N LEU A 48 8.44 17.13 1.59
CA LEU A 48 8.91 17.79 2.82
C LEU A 48 10.20 17.16 3.34
N ILE A 49 10.31 15.82 3.34
CA ILE A 49 11.57 15.10 3.67
C ILE A 49 12.71 15.56 2.75
N LEU A 50 12.45 15.66 1.44
CA LEU A 50 13.45 16.12 0.47
C LEU A 50 13.86 17.58 0.69
N GLN A 51 12.94 18.46 1.03
CA GLN A 51 13.23 19.87 1.30
C GLN A 51 14.01 20.04 2.61
N ALA A 52 13.63 19.33 3.68
CA ALA A 52 14.32 19.35 4.97
C ALA A 52 15.76 18.83 4.84
N SER A 53 15.96 17.72 4.11
CA SER A 53 17.31 17.20 3.85
C SER A 53 18.19 18.18 3.06
N LYS A 54 17.65 18.86 2.04
CA LYS A 54 18.35 19.92 1.30
C LYS A 54 18.73 21.10 2.20
N ARG A 55 17.83 21.52 3.10
CA ARG A 55 18.09 22.60 4.06
C ARG A 55 19.23 22.24 5.00
N ALA A 56 19.26 21.00 5.49
CA ALA A 56 20.34 20.50 6.33
C ALA A 56 21.71 20.54 5.64
N GLN A 57 21.76 20.33 4.32
CA GLN A 57 22.99 20.40 3.52
C GLN A 57 23.46 21.84 3.26
N ARG A 58 22.53 22.78 3.02
CA ARG A 58 22.85 24.16 2.64
C ARG A 58 23.18 25.07 3.82
N ASN A 59 22.55 24.86 4.98
CA ASN A 59 22.68 25.72 6.15
C ASN A 59 23.22 24.94 7.34
N PRO A 60 24.55 24.93 7.58
CA PRO A 60 25.16 24.20 8.70
C PRO A 60 24.63 24.60 10.07
N SER A 61 24.28 25.88 10.25
CA SER A 61 23.71 26.41 11.50
C SER A 61 22.33 25.85 11.84
N GLN A 62 21.55 25.44 10.84
CA GLN A 62 20.22 24.84 11.02
C GLN A 62 20.23 23.32 10.77
N ALA A 63 21.40 22.71 10.57
CA ALA A 63 21.51 21.31 10.17
C ALA A 63 20.96 20.35 11.22
N ALA A 64 21.17 20.62 12.51
CA ALA A 64 20.63 19.80 13.59
C ALA A 64 19.09 19.81 13.61
N GLN A 65 18.49 21.00 13.50
CA GLN A 65 17.04 21.17 13.44
C GLN A 65 16.45 20.51 12.19
N ALA A 66 17.04 20.75 11.02
CA ALA A 66 16.55 20.17 9.76
C ALA A 66 16.65 18.63 9.75
N LYS A 67 17.65 18.03 10.39
CA LYS A 67 17.74 16.57 10.59
C LYS A 67 16.62 16.04 11.50
N ALA A 68 16.29 16.75 12.58
CA ALA A 68 15.17 16.40 13.44
C ALA A 68 13.83 16.48 12.70
N GLU A 69 13.59 17.57 11.96
CA GLU A 69 12.41 17.74 11.09
C GLU A 69 12.28 16.59 10.07
N THR A 70 13.39 16.21 9.43
CA THR A 70 13.41 15.11 8.46
C THR A 70 12.96 13.78 9.10
N ARG A 71 13.40 13.49 10.33
CA ARG A 71 12.95 12.29 11.07
C ARG A 71 11.47 12.34 11.43
N ILE A 72 10.96 13.50 11.85
CA ILE A 72 9.54 13.68 12.15
C ILE A 72 8.69 13.40 10.90
N PHE A 73 9.07 13.97 9.76
CA PHE A 73 8.36 13.72 8.50
C PHE A 73 8.45 12.27 8.04
N ALA A 74 9.55 11.57 8.33
CA ALA A 74 9.67 10.15 8.03
C ALA A 74 8.74 9.27 8.88
N LYS A 75 8.61 9.57 10.19
CA LYS A 75 7.61 8.93 11.05
C LYS A 75 6.19 9.16 10.53
N GLU A 76 5.87 10.40 10.16
CA GLU A 76 4.57 10.72 9.58
C GLU A 76 4.33 9.97 8.25
N LEU A 77 5.35 9.83 7.41
CA LEU A 77 5.24 9.07 6.17
C LEU A 77 4.94 7.58 6.42
N LEU A 78 5.51 6.99 7.47
CA LEU A 78 5.19 5.62 7.88
C LEU A 78 3.71 5.49 8.30
N ARG A 79 3.22 6.42 9.13
CA ARG A 79 1.81 6.45 9.55
C ARG A 79 0.86 6.56 8.38
N VAL A 80 1.14 7.45 7.43
CA VAL A 80 0.36 7.60 6.20
C VAL A 80 0.36 6.30 5.38
N ARG A 81 1.52 5.63 5.23
CA ARG A 81 1.60 4.33 4.52
C ARG A 81 0.81 3.22 5.23
N LYS A 82 0.88 3.14 6.56
CA LYS A 82 0.10 2.19 7.37
C LYS A 82 -1.40 2.45 7.19
N GLN A 83 -1.82 3.70 7.26
CA GLN A 83 -3.22 4.08 7.05
C GLN A 83 -3.70 3.78 5.62
N GLU A 84 -2.87 4.04 4.61
CA GLU A 84 -3.18 3.69 3.21
C GLU A 84 -3.40 2.18 3.05
N SER A 85 -2.51 1.36 3.62
CA SER A 85 -2.62 -0.10 3.61
C SER A 85 -3.90 -0.59 4.30
N ARG A 86 -4.23 -0.02 5.47
CA ARG A 86 -5.45 -0.34 6.20
C ARG A 86 -6.70 -0.02 5.38
N ILE A 87 -6.79 1.19 4.82
CA ILE A 87 -7.93 1.61 3.98
C ILE A 87 -8.04 0.76 2.71
N ALA A 88 -6.91 0.41 2.08
CA ALA A 88 -6.90 -0.45 0.90
C ALA A 88 -7.43 -1.86 1.22
N THR A 89 -7.00 -2.45 2.33
CA THR A 89 -7.51 -3.74 2.82
C THR A 89 -9.00 -3.67 3.12
N SER A 90 -9.45 -2.64 3.85
CA SER A 90 -10.87 -2.45 4.16
C SER A 90 -11.72 -2.25 2.90
N LYS A 91 -11.20 -1.58 1.86
CA LYS A 91 -11.89 -1.47 0.57
C LYS A 91 -12.08 -2.84 -0.10
N ALA A 92 -11.05 -3.69 -0.06
CA ALA A 92 -11.14 -5.05 -0.60
C ALA A 92 -12.15 -5.90 0.18
N THR A 93 -12.12 -5.84 1.52
CA THR A 93 -13.11 -6.50 2.38
C THR A 93 -14.53 -6.02 2.09
N LEU A 94 -14.74 -4.71 1.92
CA LEU A 94 -16.06 -4.16 1.56
C LEU A 94 -16.54 -4.63 0.19
N ALA A 95 -15.64 -4.76 -0.79
CA ALA A 95 -15.97 -5.32 -2.09
C ALA A 95 -16.39 -6.80 -2.00
N SER A 96 -15.68 -7.60 -1.20
CA SER A 96 -16.04 -8.99 -0.88
C SER A 96 -17.43 -9.09 -0.26
N VAL A 97 -17.70 -8.30 0.78
CA VAL A 97 -19.03 -8.20 1.41
C VAL A 97 -20.10 -7.86 0.38
N GLY A 98 -19.82 -6.89 -0.50
CA GLY A 98 -20.76 -6.52 -1.55
C GLY A 98 -21.10 -7.65 -2.51
N MET A 99 -20.13 -8.49 -2.87
CA MET A 99 -20.37 -9.68 -3.70
C MET A 99 -21.19 -10.72 -2.96
N GLN A 100 -20.78 -11.08 -1.74
CA GLN A 100 -21.44 -12.10 -0.92
C GLN A 100 -22.89 -11.70 -0.54
N VAL A 101 -23.14 -10.42 -0.27
CA VAL A 101 -24.51 -9.92 -0.01
C VAL A 101 -25.37 -10.04 -1.26
N ASN A 102 -24.84 -9.70 -2.44
CA ASN A 102 -25.60 -9.83 -3.69
C ASN A 102 -25.90 -11.29 -4.03
N GLU A 103 -24.97 -12.20 -3.76
CA GLU A 103 -25.16 -13.64 -3.85
C GLU A 103 -26.28 -14.11 -2.90
N ALA A 104 -26.23 -13.74 -1.61
CA ALA A 104 -27.25 -14.12 -0.63
C ALA A 104 -28.67 -13.69 -1.05
N PHE A 105 -28.81 -12.46 -1.57
CA PHE A 105 -30.10 -12.00 -2.10
C PHE A 105 -30.51 -12.71 -3.41
N ALA A 106 -29.57 -13.14 -4.24
CA ALA A 106 -29.87 -13.91 -5.44
C ALA A 106 -30.33 -15.33 -5.09
N MET A 107 -29.66 -15.98 -4.14
CA MET A 107 -30.04 -17.30 -3.61
C MET A 107 -31.44 -17.27 -3.01
N ARG A 108 -31.81 -16.22 -2.25
CA ARG A 108 -33.19 -16.03 -1.77
C ARG A 108 -34.22 -16.03 -2.90
N LYS A 109 -33.91 -15.41 -4.03
CA LYS A 109 -34.82 -15.33 -5.16
C LYS A 109 -35.02 -16.69 -5.85
N ILE A 110 -33.98 -17.54 -5.84
CA ILE A 110 -33.98 -18.85 -6.49
C ILE A 110 -34.58 -19.91 -5.56
N GLU A 111 -34.07 -20.02 -4.33
CA GLU A 111 -34.41 -21.07 -3.38
C GLU A 111 -35.56 -20.68 -2.43
N GLY A 112 -35.94 -19.40 -2.39
CA GLY A 112 -36.95 -18.87 -1.47
C GLY A 112 -36.44 -18.59 -0.05
N SER A 113 -35.30 -19.18 0.35
CA SER A 113 -34.64 -18.98 1.64
C SER A 113 -33.34 -18.19 1.52
N ILE A 114 -33.04 -17.35 2.52
CA ILE A 114 -31.69 -16.77 2.69
C ILE A 114 -30.83 -17.78 3.45
N LYS A 115 -29.59 -17.96 2.99
CA LYS A 115 -28.56 -18.66 3.74
C LYS A 115 -27.79 -17.65 4.60
N ASN A 116 -27.73 -17.92 5.90
CA ASN A 116 -26.93 -17.14 6.83
C ASN A 116 -25.43 -17.31 6.50
N SER A 117 -24.67 -16.23 6.55
CA SER A 117 -23.23 -16.24 6.26
C SER A 117 -22.43 -15.66 7.42
N THR A 118 -21.70 -16.54 8.11
CA THR A 118 -20.71 -16.17 9.13
C THR A 118 -19.52 -15.42 8.54
N GLY A 119 -19.20 -15.65 7.26
CA GLY A 119 -18.15 -14.92 6.53
C GLY A 119 -18.50 -13.44 6.35
N ILE A 120 -19.71 -13.14 5.86
CA ILE A 120 -20.22 -11.76 5.74
C ILE A 120 -20.20 -11.09 7.12
N MET A 121 -20.61 -11.82 8.15
CA MET A 121 -20.66 -11.33 9.53
C MET A 121 -19.28 -10.89 10.03
N LYS A 122 -18.24 -11.72 9.85
CA LYS A 122 -16.86 -11.40 10.26
C LYS A 122 -16.29 -10.20 9.51
N ASP A 123 -16.50 -10.15 8.20
CA ASP A 123 -16.01 -9.07 7.35
C ASP A 123 -16.68 -7.73 7.73
N VAL A 124 -18.00 -7.74 7.94
CA VAL A 124 -18.74 -6.54 8.38
C VAL A 124 -18.28 -6.09 9.77
N ASN A 125 -18.01 -7.00 10.71
CA ASN A 125 -17.48 -6.65 12.03
C ASN A 125 -16.11 -5.96 11.93
N THR A 126 -15.22 -6.50 11.09
CA THR A 126 -13.91 -5.89 10.81
C THR A 126 -14.06 -4.47 10.25
N LEU A 127 -15.03 -4.24 9.36
CA LEU A 127 -15.31 -2.92 8.78
C LEU A 127 -15.94 -1.94 9.77
N VAL A 128 -16.72 -2.41 10.76
CA VAL A 128 -17.30 -1.55 11.82
C VAL A 128 -16.21 -0.94 12.70
N ARG A 129 -15.12 -1.68 12.94
CA ARG A 129 -13.97 -1.20 13.73
C ARG A 129 -13.17 -0.10 13.04
N LEU A 130 -13.37 0.12 11.75
CA LEU A 130 -12.70 1.18 11.01
C LEU A 130 -13.41 2.53 11.31
N PRO A 131 -12.74 3.52 11.94
CA PRO A 131 -13.38 4.78 12.35
C PRO A 131 -14.06 5.52 11.20
N GLU A 132 -13.50 5.40 9.99
CA GLU A 132 -14.03 5.99 8.77
C GLU A 132 -15.39 5.40 8.37
N LEU A 133 -15.77 4.22 8.84
CA LEU A 133 -16.95 3.48 8.39
C LEU A 133 -17.91 3.05 9.52
N THR A 134 -17.54 3.22 10.79
CA THR A 134 -18.27 2.67 11.95
C THR A 134 -19.78 2.87 11.87
N GLY A 135 -20.25 4.11 11.69
CA GLY A 135 -21.69 4.40 11.70
C GLY A 135 -22.45 3.76 10.53
N THR A 136 -21.92 3.83 9.32
CA THR A 136 -22.59 3.30 8.12
C THR A 136 -22.50 1.78 8.03
N MET A 137 -21.45 1.17 8.58
CA MET A 137 -21.30 -0.28 8.66
C MET A 137 -22.14 -0.89 9.77
N GLN A 138 -22.37 -0.17 10.87
CA GLN A 138 -23.37 -0.55 11.88
C GLN A 138 -24.77 -0.57 11.27
N GLU A 139 -25.12 0.45 10.47
CA GLU A 139 -26.38 0.45 9.74
C GLU A 139 -26.48 -0.73 8.76
N LEU A 140 -25.42 -0.98 7.98
CA LEU A 140 -25.38 -2.13 7.07
C LEU A 140 -25.55 -3.45 7.83
N SER A 141 -24.87 -3.63 8.95
CA SER A 141 -24.99 -4.80 9.82
C SER A 141 -26.43 -5.02 10.28
N GLN A 142 -27.10 -3.97 10.75
CA GLN A 142 -28.50 -4.05 11.17
C GLN A 142 -29.43 -4.43 10.00
N GLU A 143 -29.21 -3.89 8.81
CA GLU A 143 -30.02 -4.23 7.63
C GLU A 143 -29.79 -5.68 7.17
N LEU A 144 -28.55 -6.16 7.23
CA LEU A 144 -28.21 -7.56 6.93
C LEU A 144 -28.80 -8.53 7.96
N MET A 145 -28.84 -8.13 9.24
CA MET A 145 -29.47 -8.90 10.31
C MET A 145 -30.99 -8.97 10.13
N LYS A 146 -31.64 -7.85 9.84
CA LYS A 146 -33.08 -7.81 9.49
C LYS A 146 -33.42 -8.61 8.23
N ALA A 147 -32.48 -8.68 7.29
CA ALA A 147 -32.63 -9.52 6.11
C ALA A 147 -32.45 -11.01 6.41
N GLY A 148 -31.88 -11.38 7.56
CA GLY A 148 -31.55 -12.76 7.91
C GLY A 148 -30.28 -13.27 7.20
N ILE A 149 -29.43 -12.38 6.69
CA ILE A 149 -28.17 -12.74 6.02
C ILE A 149 -27.07 -13.00 7.06
N ILE A 150 -27.11 -12.28 8.17
CA ILE A 150 -26.19 -12.46 9.31
C ILE A 150 -27.01 -12.62 10.59
N GLU A 151 -26.43 -13.29 11.57
CA GLU A 151 -27.05 -13.52 12.88
C GLU A 151 -26.75 -12.39 13.86
N GLU A 152 -27.58 -12.27 14.89
CA GLU A 152 -27.34 -11.34 16.00
C GLU A 152 -26.11 -11.80 16.78
N MET A 153 -25.01 -11.06 16.66
CA MET A 153 -23.80 -11.36 17.40
C MET A 153 -24.01 -11.04 18.88
N VAL A 154 -24.36 -12.05 19.67
CA VAL A 154 -24.28 -12.00 21.12
C VAL A 154 -22.85 -12.40 21.51
N GLY A 155 -21.97 -11.42 21.68
CA GLY A 155 -20.80 -11.59 22.55
C GLY A 155 -19.46 -12.04 21.96
N ASP A 156 -19.20 -11.96 20.65
CA ASP A 156 -17.84 -12.21 20.10
C ASP A 156 -17.16 -10.92 19.63
N THR A 157 -16.65 -10.14 20.59
CA THR A 157 -15.81 -8.97 20.31
C THR A 157 -14.31 -9.28 20.27
N LEU A 158 -13.89 -10.54 20.44
CA LEU A 158 -12.50 -10.88 20.77
C LEU A 158 -11.59 -11.34 19.62
N GLU A 159 -12.04 -11.43 18.37
CA GLU A 159 -11.16 -11.84 17.28
C GLU A 159 -10.93 -10.69 16.27
N ASN A 160 -9.67 -10.46 15.90
CA ASN A 160 -9.09 -9.39 15.06
C ASN A 160 -8.69 -8.08 15.77
N ASP A 161 -7.81 -8.18 16.75
CA ASP A 161 -7.00 -7.06 17.27
C ASP A 161 -5.79 -6.72 16.38
N GLU A 162 -5.49 -7.57 15.38
CA GLU A 162 -4.32 -7.42 14.50
C GLU A 162 -4.37 -6.17 13.60
N LEU A 163 -5.57 -5.58 13.42
CA LEU A 163 -5.77 -4.31 12.70
C LEU A 163 -5.63 -3.07 13.60
N LEU A 164 -5.58 -3.26 14.92
CA LEU A 164 -5.58 -2.22 15.95
C LEU A 164 -4.30 -2.18 16.79
N GLU A 165 -3.32 -3.07 16.58
CA GLU A 165 -1.97 -2.92 17.11
C GLU A 165 -1.25 -1.72 16.45
N ASP A 166 -1.68 -0.52 16.81
CA ASP A 166 -0.98 0.76 16.60
C ASP A 166 -0.07 1.00 17.81
N GLY A 167 0.76 0.01 18.14
CA GLY A 167 1.82 0.16 19.13
C GLY A 167 2.77 1.25 18.66
N ASP A 168 2.66 2.42 19.28
CA ASP A 168 3.22 3.74 18.92
C ASP A 168 4.75 3.84 18.81
N GLU A 169 5.48 2.72 18.92
CA GLU A 169 6.92 2.68 18.67
C GLU A 169 7.19 2.23 17.24
N GLU A 170 7.12 3.17 16.29
CA GLU A 170 7.75 2.93 15.00
C GLU A 170 9.24 2.70 15.24
N ALA A 171 9.69 1.45 15.05
CA ALA A 171 11.07 1.08 15.26
C ALA A 171 11.98 2.04 14.51
N GLU A 172 13.00 2.61 15.17
CA GLU A 172 13.89 3.59 14.55
C GLU A 172 14.50 3.07 13.23
N GLY A 173 14.69 1.75 13.14
CA GLY A 173 15.10 1.08 11.90
C GLY A 173 14.12 1.20 10.73
N GLU A 174 12.81 1.26 10.95
CA GLU A 174 11.82 1.51 9.89
C GLU A 174 11.90 2.96 9.41
N VAL A 175 12.10 3.90 10.33
CA VAL A 175 12.29 5.33 10.01
C VAL A 175 13.53 5.50 9.15
N ASP A 176 14.64 4.87 9.51
CA ASP A 176 15.89 4.93 8.75
C ASP A 176 15.77 4.27 7.38
N LYS A 177 15.02 3.16 7.25
CA LYS A 177 14.71 2.56 5.94
C LYS A 177 13.96 3.53 5.04
N VAL A 178 12.90 4.16 5.54
CA VAL A 178 12.10 5.13 4.77
C VAL A 178 12.91 6.36 4.38
N LEU A 179 13.74 6.87 5.28
CA LEU A 179 14.68 7.94 4.95
C LEU A 179 15.65 7.51 3.85
N GLY A 180 16.19 6.30 3.94
CA GLY A 180 17.05 5.70 2.93
C GLY A 180 16.36 5.62 1.56
N GLU A 181 15.13 5.10 1.49
CA GLU A 181 14.33 5.01 0.26
C GLU A 181 14.13 6.41 -0.36
N VAL A 182 13.58 7.34 0.40
CA VAL A 182 13.20 8.66 -0.12
C VAL A 182 14.41 9.47 -0.57
N LEU A 183 15.54 9.37 0.15
CA LEU A 183 16.75 10.10 -0.18
C LEU A 183 17.55 9.43 -1.31
N LYS A 184 17.48 8.10 -1.46
CA LYS A 184 18.10 7.37 -2.59
C LYS A 184 17.36 7.57 -3.91
N ASP A 185 16.03 7.66 -3.90
CA ASP A 185 15.22 7.95 -5.10
C ASP A 185 15.66 9.26 -5.79
N ARG A 186 16.23 10.21 -5.03
CA ARG A 186 16.81 11.45 -5.56
C ARG A 186 18.12 11.24 -6.31
N VAL A 187 18.92 10.24 -5.95
CA VAL A 187 20.20 9.95 -6.63
C VAL A 187 19.95 9.36 -8.02
N GLN A 188 18.81 8.68 -8.20
CA GLN A 188 18.43 8.05 -9.45
C GLN A 188 17.55 8.91 -10.37
N THR A 189 17.05 10.06 -9.91
CA THR A 189 16.35 11.04 -10.75
C THR A 189 17.35 12.10 -11.22
N PRO A 190 17.88 12.03 -12.45
CA PRO A 190 18.78 13.06 -12.95
C PRO A 190 17.96 14.33 -13.11
N ALA A 191 18.19 15.30 -12.23
CA ALA A 191 17.77 16.66 -12.49
C ALA A 191 18.45 17.08 -13.81
N ALA A 192 17.62 17.31 -14.84
CA ALA A 192 17.91 18.00 -16.08
C ALA A 192 19.35 18.51 -16.19
N GLN A 193 20.24 17.66 -16.72
CA GLN A 193 21.49 18.14 -17.28
C GLN A 193 21.10 18.93 -18.53
N VAL A 194 21.17 20.25 -18.40
CA VAL A 194 21.17 21.19 -19.52
C VAL A 194 22.19 20.69 -20.54
N PRO A 195 21.82 20.46 -21.82
CA PRO A 195 22.79 20.07 -22.84
C PRO A 195 23.83 21.18 -22.98
N GLN A 196 25.01 20.98 -22.41
CA GLN A 196 26.19 21.67 -22.91
C GLN A 196 26.56 20.98 -24.21
N GLU A 197 26.49 21.77 -25.26
CA GLU A 197 26.89 21.44 -26.63
C GLU A 197 28.29 20.81 -26.64
N PRO A 198 28.53 19.72 -27.38
CA PRO A 198 29.76 18.96 -27.29
C PRO A 198 30.88 19.68 -28.04
N ALA A 199 31.92 20.10 -27.33
CA ALA A 199 33.22 20.31 -27.96
C ALA A 199 33.79 18.96 -28.39
N ALA A 200 34.11 18.87 -29.68
CA ALA A 200 34.57 17.71 -30.45
C ALA A 200 35.40 16.64 -29.69
N PRO A 201 35.09 15.34 -29.86
CA PRO A 201 35.94 14.25 -29.40
C PRO A 201 37.05 13.94 -30.42
N ALA A 202 38.28 13.84 -29.92
CA ALA A 202 39.40 13.18 -30.59
C ALA A 202 39.13 11.66 -30.69
N PRO A 203 39.63 10.97 -31.73
CA PRO A 203 39.13 9.66 -32.13
C PRO A 203 39.61 8.53 -31.22
N VAL A 204 38.67 7.70 -30.81
CA VAL A 204 38.88 6.33 -30.31
C VAL A 204 38.61 5.36 -31.47
N PRO A 205 39.53 4.47 -31.84
CA PRO A 205 39.22 3.34 -32.70
C PRO A 205 38.53 2.25 -31.89
N GLY A 206 37.40 1.79 -32.41
CA GLY A 206 36.57 0.74 -31.84
C GLY A 206 37.11 -0.66 -32.04
N GLN A 207 36.38 -1.59 -31.43
CA GLN A 207 36.50 -3.03 -31.57
C GLN A 207 36.32 -3.46 -33.04
N THR A 208 37.29 -4.18 -33.56
CA THR A 208 37.14 -5.19 -34.62
C THR A 208 37.86 -6.46 -34.20
N GLU A 209 37.25 -7.58 -34.55
CA GLU A 209 37.65 -8.97 -34.35
C GLU A 209 38.98 -9.32 -35.08
N PRO A 210 39.50 -10.56 -34.91
CA PRO A 210 40.80 -10.89 -34.33
C PRO A 210 41.98 -10.81 -35.31
N GLU A 211 43.16 -10.43 -34.83
CA GLU A 211 44.43 -10.62 -35.55
C GLU A 211 45.46 -11.29 -34.63
N GLU A 212 45.98 -12.40 -35.14
CA GLU A 212 47.17 -13.11 -34.66
C GLU A 212 48.39 -12.20 -34.80
N GLU A 213 49.10 -11.89 -33.72
CA GLU A 213 50.49 -11.44 -33.80
C GLU A 213 51.34 -12.16 -32.76
N GLU A 214 52.44 -12.70 -33.26
CA GLU A 214 53.44 -13.56 -32.65
C GLU A 214 54.05 -12.93 -31.40
N MET A 215 53.52 -13.26 -30.22
CA MET A 215 54.27 -13.08 -28.99
C MET A 215 55.25 -14.24 -28.84
N ASP A 216 56.53 -13.89 -28.83
CA ASP A 216 57.69 -14.78 -28.78
C ASP A 216 57.50 -15.95 -27.80
N SER A 217 57.41 -17.15 -28.38
CA SER A 217 57.07 -18.41 -27.70
C SER A 217 58.01 -18.76 -26.54
N GLU A 218 59.19 -18.14 -26.48
CA GLU A 218 60.21 -18.40 -25.46
C GLU A 218 59.88 -17.77 -24.09
N GLU A 219 59.30 -16.56 -24.05
CA GLU A 219 58.93 -15.89 -22.80
C GLU A 219 57.73 -16.55 -22.11
N VAL A 220 56.76 -17.03 -22.89
CA VAL A 220 55.58 -17.73 -22.37
C VAL A 220 55.98 -19.09 -21.78
N LEU A 221 56.92 -19.81 -22.43
CA LEU A 221 57.47 -21.07 -21.93
C LEU A 221 58.30 -20.89 -20.65
N ALA A 222 59.06 -19.81 -20.54
CA ALA A 222 59.80 -19.47 -19.32
C ALA A 222 58.86 -19.19 -18.13
N GLN A 223 57.76 -18.48 -18.38
CA GLN A 223 56.74 -18.19 -17.36
C GLN A 223 56.00 -19.45 -16.89
N MET A 224 55.80 -20.44 -17.77
CA MET A 224 55.22 -21.73 -17.39
C MET A 224 56.19 -22.62 -16.61
N ARG A 225 57.50 -22.59 -16.92
CA ARG A 225 58.52 -23.34 -16.16
C ARG A 225 58.70 -22.83 -14.72
N GLY A 226 58.71 -21.51 -14.51
CA GLY A 226 58.80 -20.93 -13.17
C GLY A 226 57.61 -21.29 -12.27
N ARG A 227 56.40 -21.40 -12.85
CA ARG A 227 55.21 -21.87 -12.12
C ARG A 227 55.28 -23.35 -11.73
N LEU A 228 55.92 -24.18 -12.55
CA LEU A 228 56.06 -25.62 -12.29
C LEU A 228 57.15 -25.92 -11.24
N GLU A 229 58.22 -25.13 -11.17
CA GLU A 229 59.25 -25.27 -10.12
C GLU A 229 58.76 -24.81 -8.74
N ALA A 230 57.91 -23.77 -8.69
CA ALA A 230 57.28 -23.32 -7.45
C ALA A 230 56.32 -24.35 -6.82
N LEU A 231 55.87 -25.35 -7.59
CA LEU A 231 55.03 -26.45 -7.13
C LEU A 231 55.82 -27.70 -6.72
N LYS A 232 57.15 -27.67 -6.88
CA LYS A 232 58.06 -28.79 -6.57
C LYS A 232 58.90 -28.57 -5.31
N SER A 233 58.71 -27.46 -4.60
CA SER A 233 59.31 -27.16 -3.28
C SER A 233 58.29 -27.34 -2.17
#